data_AF-R5PQH7-F1
#
_entry.id   AF-R5PQH7-F1
#
_cell.length_a   1.000
_cell.length_b   1.000
_cell.length_c   1.000
_cell.angle_alpha   90.00
_cell.angle_beta   90.00
_cell.angle_gamma   90.00
#
_symmetry.space_group_name_H-M   'P 1'
#
loop_
_entity.id
_entity.type
_entity.pdbx_description
1 polymer ?
#
loop_
_entity_poly.entity_id
_entity_poly.type
_entity_poly.pdbx_seq_one_letter_code
_entity_poly.pdbx_strand_id
1 'polypeptide(L)'
;MADEIYEHINYVGKHASIAKAEGMRERTIIVNGVSKAYAMTGWRIGYIAAPEWIVKGCNKLQGQYTSGPCSVSQKAAEAAYTMDQTCVETMRQAFQRRRDLIVELAKDIPGLEVNVPEGAFYLFPKCSSFYGKACGDKVINNSTDLAMFLLEEGHVATVGGDAFGDPECFRMSYATSDDNIREAMKRIKETLAKLK
;
A
#
# COMPACT_ATOMS: atom_id res chain seq x y z
N MET A 1 6.16 12.86 12.32
CA MET A 1 6.91 11.77 11.66
C MET A 1 6.33 11.62 10.26
N ALA A 2 7.18 11.64 9.23
CA ALA A 2 6.79 11.52 7.84
C ALA A 2 7.28 10.17 7.30
N ASP A 3 6.34 9.26 7.04
CA ASP A 3 6.64 8.01 6.34
C ASP A 3 6.52 8.26 4.83
N GLU A 4 7.66 8.26 4.16
CA GLU A 4 7.80 8.60 2.74
C GLU A 4 8.16 7.37 1.89
N ILE A 5 7.93 6.15 2.42
CA ILE A 5 8.32 4.87 1.79
C ILE A 5 7.77 4.65 0.37
N TYR A 6 6.70 5.35 0.00
CA TYR A 6 6.05 5.28 -1.31
C TYR A 6 6.44 6.43 -2.25
N GLU A 7 7.43 7.28 -1.94
CA GLU A 7 7.74 8.50 -2.70
C GLU A 7 7.93 8.28 -4.21
N HIS A 8 8.51 7.14 -4.59
CA HIS A 8 8.80 6.78 -5.98
C HIS A 8 7.61 6.16 -6.71
N ILE A 9 6.59 5.70 -5.99
CA ILE A 9 5.35 5.15 -6.55
C ILE A 9 4.31 6.26 -6.54
N ASN A 10 4.52 7.26 -7.39
CA ASN A 10 3.70 8.46 -7.55
C ASN A 10 3.26 8.60 -9.02
N TYR A 11 2.02 9.03 -9.26
CA TYR A 11 1.42 9.14 -10.59
C TYR A 11 1.01 10.56 -10.98
N VAL A 12 1.05 11.54 -10.08
CA VAL A 12 0.49 12.89 -10.29
C VAL A 12 1.53 14.01 -10.22
N GLY A 13 2.81 13.67 -10.01
CA GLY A 13 3.90 14.64 -10.02
C GLY A 13 5.11 14.18 -9.21
N LYS A 14 5.83 15.16 -8.64
CA LYS A 14 6.96 14.89 -7.76
C LYS A 14 6.49 14.87 -6.30
N HIS A 15 7.01 13.93 -5.53
CA HIS A 15 6.86 13.91 -4.08
C HIS A 15 7.56 15.12 -3.44
N ALA A 16 6.94 15.69 -2.41
CA ALA A 16 7.46 16.82 -1.65
C ALA A 16 7.54 16.44 -0.16
N SER A 17 8.76 16.14 0.31
CA SER A 17 9.00 15.89 1.73
C SER A 17 8.66 17.11 2.58
N ILE A 18 7.94 16.89 3.68
CA ILE A 18 7.55 17.94 4.63
C ILE A 18 8.78 18.62 5.27
N ALA A 19 9.93 17.94 5.33
CA ALA A 19 11.17 18.50 5.84
C ALA A 19 11.72 19.66 4.99
N LYS A 20 11.24 19.83 3.74
CA LYS A 20 11.60 20.95 2.87
C LYS A 20 10.84 22.25 3.20
N ALA A 21 9.75 22.17 3.96
CA ALA A 21 9.01 23.36 4.37
C ALA A 21 9.78 24.16 5.44
N GLU A 22 9.59 25.47 5.46
CA GLU A 22 10.25 26.37 6.39
C GLU A 22 9.98 25.97 7.84
N GLY A 23 11.04 25.88 8.65
CA GLY A 23 10.97 25.47 10.05
C GLY A 23 10.52 24.03 10.29
N MET A 24 10.45 23.15 9.27
CA MET A 24 10.05 21.75 9.47
C MET A 24 11.24 20.79 9.63
N ARG A 25 12.43 21.15 9.14
CA ARG A 25 13.61 20.28 9.15
C ARG A 25 14.00 19.85 10.57
N GLU A 26 13.94 20.77 11.53
CA GLU A 26 14.32 20.58 12.93
C GLU A 26 13.32 19.78 13.77
N ARG A 27 12.13 19.49 13.23
CA ARG A 27 11.04 18.76 13.91
C ARG A 27 10.45 17.61 13.09
N THR A 28 11.08 17.27 11.96
CA THR A 28 10.64 16.17 11.11
C THR A 28 11.56 14.95 11.29
N ILE A 29 10.94 13.80 11.48
CA ILE A 29 11.57 12.49 11.32
C ILE A 29 11.08 11.96 9.99
N ILE A 30 11.95 11.84 8.99
CA ILE A 30 11.68 11.15 7.73
C ILE A 30 11.94 9.66 7.97
N VAL A 31 11.01 8.80 7.56
CA VAL A 31 11.15 7.35 7.54
C VAL A 31 11.01 6.90 6.09
N ASN A 32 11.98 6.14 5.59
CA ASN A 32 11.99 5.68 4.20
C ASN A 32 12.87 4.42 4.05
N GLY A 33 13.01 3.86 2.86
CA GLY A 33 13.76 2.62 2.65
C GLY A 33 13.61 2.02 1.26
N VAL A 34 14.27 0.88 1.05
CA VAL A 34 14.38 0.26 -0.28
C VAL A 34 13.26 -0.73 -0.61
N SER A 35 12.36 -0.99 0.35
CA SER A 35 11.40 -2.09 0.26
C SER A 35 10.41 -1.96 -0.91
N LYS A 36 9.98 -0.74 -1.23
CA LYS A 36 8.89 -0.50 -2.19
C LYS A 36 9.42 -0.06 -3.54
N ALA A 37 10.25 0.98 -3.56
CA ALA A 37 10.83 1.53 -4.78
C ALA A 37 11.73 0.54 -5.53
N TYR A 38 12.39 -0.39 -4.82
CA TYR A 38 13.36 -1.34 -5.39
C TYR A 38 12.93 -2.81 -5.28
N ALA A 39 11.67 -3.08 -4.90
CA ALA A 39 11.16 -4.43 -4.66
C ALA A 39 11.98 -5.28 -3.66
N MET A 40 12.64 -4.63 -2.69
CA MET A 40 13.53 -5.28 -1.72
C MET A 40 12.85 -5.61 -0.38
N THR A 41 11.57 -5.99 -0.37
CA THR A 41 10.80 -6.23 0.87
C THR A 41 11.46 -7.25 1.82
N GLY A 42 12.08 -8.30 1.28
CA GLY A 42 12.78 -9.35 2.04
C GLY A 42 14.15 -8.96 2.59
N TRP A 43 14.74 -7.85 2.13
CA TRP A 43 16.09 -7.41 2.54
C TRP A 43 16.10 -6.61 3.85
N ARG A 44 14.92 -6.15 4.29
CA ARG A 44 14.70 -5.54 5.62
C ARG A 44 15.59 -4.31 5.88
N ILE A 45 15.74 -3.44 4.89
CA ILE A 45 16.45 -2.15 5.04
C ILE A 45 15.49 -0.97 4.92
N GLY A 46 15.52 -0.13 5.96
CA GLY A 46 14.94 1.20 6.01
C GLY A 46 15.88 2.13 6.78
N TYR A 47 15.58 3.42 6.79
CA TYR A 47 16.36 4.43 7.49
C TYR A 47 15.46 5.52 8.06
N ILE A 48 16.02 6.28 9.00
CA ILE A 48 15.46 7.55 9.44
C ILE A 48 16.42 8.70 9.13
N ALA A 49 15.88 9.86 8.80
CA ALA A 49 16.62 11.13 8.80
C ALA A 49 15.87 12.11 9.71
N ALA A 50 16.52 12.59 10.77
CA ALA A 50 15.89 13.33 11.86
C ALA A 50 16.91 14.25 12.58
N PRO A 51 16.45 15.18 13.45
CA PRO A 51 17.32 15.92 14.36
C PRO A 51 18.27 15.00 15.12
N GLU A 52 19.52 15.43 15.29
CA GLU A 52 20.61 14.61 15.82
C GLU A 52 20.27 14.00 17.19
N TRP A 53 19.59 14.75 18.07
CA TRP A 53 19.20 14.26 19.38
C TRP A 53 18.22 13.08 19.32
N ILE A 54 17.34 13.04 18.32
CA ILE A 54 16.43 11.91 18.06
C ILE A 54 17.23 10.72 17.53
N VAL A 55 18.09 10.95 16.53
CA VAL A 55 18.93 9.89 15.93
C VAL A 55 19.81 9.22 16.98
N LYS A 56 20.43 9.98 17.90
CA LYS A 56 21.20 9.44 19.03
C LYS A 56 20.36 8.56 19.94
N GLY A 57 19.12 8.98 20.24
CA GLY A 57 18.17 8.19 21.02
C GLY A 57 17.81 6.87 20.33
N CYS A 58 17.47 6.92 19.04
CA CYS A 58 17.16 5.74 18.23
C CYS A 58 18.36 4.79 18.13
N ASN A 59 19.57 5.30 17.92
CA ASN A 59 20.79 4.48 17.88
C ASN A 59 21.06 3.78 19.22
N LYS A 60 20.86 4.47 20.34
CA LYS A 60 20.98 3.86 21.68
C LYS A 60 20.00 2.71 21.86
N LEU A 61 18.74 2.89 21.44
CA LEU A 61 17.72 1.84 21.48
C LEU A 61 18.07 0.67 20.54
N GLN A 62 18.42 0.96 19.28
CA GLN A 62 18.74 -0.05 18.28
C GLN A 62 19.96 -0.89 18.68
N GLY A 63 20.97 -0.26 19.29
CA GLY A 63 22.15 -0.96 19.82
C GLY A 63 21.82 -2.03 20.86
N GLN A 64 20.69 -1.91 21.57
CA GLN A 64 20.22 -2.90 22.55
C GLN A 64 19.18 -3.87 21.99
N TYR A 65 18.65 -3.61 20.79
CA TYR A 65 17.56 -4.41 20.21
C TYR A 65 18.05 -5.33 19.09
N THR A 66 18.84 -4.79 18.16
CA THR A 66 19.26 -5.51 16.95
C THR A 66 20.73 -5.29 16.58
N SER A 67 21.46 -4.42 17.28
CA SER A 67 22.74 -3.90 16.81
C SER A 67 22.60 -3.19 15.45
N GLY A 68 23.27 -3.66 14.39
CA GLY A 68 23.12 -3.14 13.03
C GLY A 68 22.26 -4.06 12.15
N PRO A 69 21.64 -3.53 11.08
CA PRO A 69 20.95 -4.37 10.10
C PRO A 69 21.93 -5.24 9.30
N CYS A 70 21.43 -6.26 8.60
CA CYS A 70 22.24 -7.20 7.82
C CYS A 70 23.24 -6.49 6.90
N SER A 71 24.54 -6.76 7.05
CA SER A 71 25.62 -6.11 6.30
C SER A 71 25.51 -6.31 4.78
N VAL A 72 25.11 -7.52 4.35
CA VAL A 72 24.84 -7.82 2.93
C VAL A 72 23.69 -6.97 2.39
N SER A 73 22.64 -6.76 3.20
CA SER A 73 21.50 -5.95 2.80
C SER A 73 21.83 -4.46 2.76
N GLN A 74 22.72 -3.99 3.63
CA GLN A 74 23.25 -2.61 3.56
C GLN A 74 23.99 -2.37 2.23
N LYS A 75 24.83 -3.33 1.78
CA LYS A 75 25.51 -3.23 0.49
C LYS A 75 24.56 -3.29 -0.71
N ALA A 76 23.52 -4.12 -0.63
CA ALA A 76 22.47 -4.13 -1.65
C ALA A 76 21.68 -2.80 -1.69
N ALA A 77 21.40 -2.19 -0.53
CA ALA A 77 20.73 -0.89 -0.47
C ALA A 77 21.61 0.26 -0.98
N GLU A 78 22.92 0.23 -0.73
CA GLU A 78 23.88 1.16 -1.33
C GLU A 78 23.82 1.10 -2.86
N ALA A 79 23.87 -0.11 -3.43
CA ALA A 79 23.72 -0.31 -4.87
C ALA A 79 22.37 0.21 -5.39
N ALA A 80 21.27 -0.05 -4.66
CA ALA A 80 19.94 0.42 -5.04
C ALA A 80 19.86 1.95 -5.18
N TYR A 81 20.54 2.72 -4.32
CA TYR A 81 20.51 4.19 -4.39
C TYR A 81 21.55 4.81 -5.32
N THR A 82 22.68 4.13 -5.56
CA THR A 82 23.83 4.74 -6.26
C THR A 82 23.97 4.30 -7.71
N MET A 83 23.35 3.18 -8.09
CA MET A 83 23.34 2.69 -9.48
C MET A 83 22.21 3.33 -10.28
N ASP A 84 22.10 2.92 -11.55
CA ASP A 84 21.05 3.38 -12.46
C ASP A 84 19.63 3.16 -11.89
N GLN A 85 18.79 4.19 -12.04
CA GLN A 85 17.45 4.24 -11.46
C GLN A 85 16.34 3.83 -12.46
N THR A 86 16.69 3.31 -13.64
CA THR A 86 15.71 2.90 -14.66
C THR A 86 14.73 1.84 -14.14
N CYS A 87 15.18 0.99 -13.21
CA CYS A 87 14.32 -0.02 -12.59
C CYS A 87 13.14 0.59 -11.81
N VAL A 88 13.35 1.74 -11.16
CA VAL A 88 12.33 2.45 -10.38
C VAL A 88 11.26 3.01 -11.32
N GLU A 89 11.67 3.68 -12.41
CA GLU A 89 10.71 4.22 -13.39
C GLU A 89 9.96 3.10 -14.12
N THR A 90 10.65 2.01 -14.47
CA THR A 90 10.03 0.82 -15.08
C THR A 90 8.93 0.25 -14.17
N MET A 91 9.20 0.13 -12.87
CA MET A 91 8.21 -0.33 -11.90
C MET A 91 7.08 0.68 -11.72
N ARG A 92 7.36 1.98 -11.63
CA ARG A 92 6.34 3.04 -11.53
C ARG A 92 5.35 2.99 -12.69
N GLN A 93 5.84 2.84 -13.92
CA GLN A 93 5.00 2.69 -15.11
C GLN A 93 4.14 1.43 -15.07
N ALA A 94 4.72 0.30 -14.64
CA ALA A 94 3.96 -0.94 -14.49
C ALA A 94 2.85 -0.81 -13.43
N PHE A 95 3.13 -0.16 -12.29
CA PHE A 95 2.11 0.10 -11.28
C PHE A 95 1.04 1.08 -11.75
N GLN A 96 1.40 2.12 -12.52
CA GLN A 96 0.43 3.06 -13.09
C GLN A 96 -0.56 2.33 -14.01
N ARG A 97 -0.06 1.49 -14.93
CA ARG A 97 -0.91 0.68 -15.80
C ARG A 97 -1.86 -0.22 -15.01
N ARG A 98 -1.35 -0.88 -13.95
CA ARG A 98 -2.14 -1.76 -13.08
C ARG A 98 -3.16 -1.01 -12.25
N ARG A 99 -2.83 0.20 -11.78
CA ARG A 99 -3.75 1.12 -11.12
C ARG A 99 -4.90 1.46 -12.06
N ASP A 100 -4.59 1.86 -13.28
CA ASP A 100 -5.60 2.25 -14.26
C ASP A 100 -6.55 1.07 -14.55
N LEU A 101 -5.98 -0.12 -14.72
CA LEU A 101 -6.73 -1.37 -14.90
C LEU A 101 -7.66 -1.70 -13.72
N ILE A 102 -7.14 -1.72 -12.49
CA ILE A 102 -7.97 -2.09 -11.33
C ILE A 102 -9.04 -1.03 -11.04
N VAL A 103 -8.75 0.25 -11.27
CA VAL A 103 -9.71 1.35 -11.12
C VAL A 103 -10.84 1.23 -12.14
N GLU A 104 -10.52 0.97 -13.41
CA GLU A 104 -11.51 0.73 -14.46
C GLU A 104 -12.44 -0.43 -14.07
N LEU A 105 -11.87 -1.59 -13.76
CA LEU A 105 -12.65 -2.78 -13.41
C LEU A 105 -13.46 -2.63 -12.11
N ALA A 106 -12.95 -1.87 -11.13
CA ALA A 106 -13.67 -1.64 -9.88
C ALA A 106 -14.86 -0.71 -10.07
N LYS A 107 -14.76 0.29 -10.95
CA LYS A 107 -15.88 1.20 -11.27
C LYS A 107 -17.04 0.47 -11.95
N ASP A 108 -16.76 -0.65 -12.62
CA ASP A 108 -17.77 -1.49 -13.26
C ASP A 108 -18.53 -2.41 -12.27
N ILE A 109 -18.26 -2.33 -10.98
CA ILE A 109 -18.93 -3.12 -9.93
C ILE A 109 -20.00 -2.26 -9.24
N PRO A 110 -21.29 -2.56 -9.43
CA PRO A 110 -22.37 -1.82 -8.78
C PRO A 110 -22.23 -1.84 -7.26
N GLY A 111 -22.30 -0.67 -6.63
CA GLY A 111 -22.20 -0.51 -5.18
C GLY A 111 -20.81 -0.15 -4.64
N LEU A 112 -19.76 -0.19 -5.46
CA LEU A 112 -18.46 0.36 -5.08
C LEU A 112 -18.35 1.84 -5.43
N GLU A 113 -17.86 2.65 -4.51
CA GLU A 113 -17.40 4.01 -4.81
C GLU A 113 -15.87 4.02 -4.89
N VAL A 114 -15.34 4.29 -6.07
CA VAL A 114 -13.93 4.05 -6.38
C VAL A 114 -13.17 5.37 -6.52
N ASN A 115 -12.18 5.56 -5.63
CA ASN A 115 -11.20 6.63 -5.76
C ASN A 115 -10.09 6.26 -6.76
N VAL A 116 -9.43 7.27 -7.34
CA VAL A 116 -8.23 7.07 -8.18
C VAL A 116 -6.99 7.38 -7.35
N PRO A 117 -6.17 6.38 -6.97
CA PRO A 117 -4.99 6.62 -6.15
C PRO A 117 -3.92 7.43 -6.90
N GLU A 118 -3.34 8.40 -6.21
CA GLU A 118 -2.26 9.25 -6.74
C GLU A 118 -0.86 8.65 -6.52
N GLY A 119 -0.76 7.61 -5.69
CA GLY A 119 0.49 6.89 -5.42
C GLY A 119 0.26 5.57 -4.70
N ALA A 120 1.36 4.97 -4.23
CA ALA A 120 1.42 3.62 -3.69
C ALA A 120 0.85 2.56 -4.67
N PHE A 121 0.53 1.37 -4.16
CA PHE A 121 -0.05 0.29 -4.97
C PHE A 121 -1.33 -0.31 -4.39
N TYR A 122 -2.17 0.53 -3.77
CA TYR A 122 -3.43 0.12 -3.14
C TYR A 122 -4.64 0.84 -3.73
N LEU A 123 -5.73 0.11 -3.88
CA LEU A 123 -7.06 0.65 -4.10
C LEU A 123 -7.86 0.53 -2.80
N PHE A 124 -8.63 1.57 -2.44
CA PHE A 124 -9.38 1.64 -1.19
C PHE A 124 -10.81 2.13 -1.43
N PRO A 125 -11.65 1.36 -2.16
CA PRO A 125 -12.98 1.80 -2.51
C PRO A 125 -13.95 1.63 -1.34
N LYS A 126 -14.95 2.49 -1.30
CA LYS A 126 -16.06 2.39 -0.34
C LYS A 126 -16.98 1.22 -0.73
N CYS A 127 -17.37 0.43 0.24
CA CYS A 127 -18.21 -0.76 0.08
C CYS A 127 -19.43 -0.80 1.02
N SER A 128 -19.72 0.28 1.77
CA SER A 128 -20.83 0.29 2.73
C SER A 128 -22.23 0.13 2.11
N SER A 129 -22.36 0.27 0.79
CA SER A 129 -23.61 -0.07 0.06
C SER A 129 -23.98 -1.56 0.11
N PHE A 130 -23.05 -2.43 0.52
CA PHE A 130 -23.29 -3.85 0.72
C PHE A 130 -23.73 -4.19 2.16
N TYR A 131 -23.71 -3.22 3.08
CA TYR A 131 -24.04 -3.49 4.48
C TYR A 131 -25.53 -3.75 4.66
N GLY A 132 -25.87 -4.74 5.48
CA GLY A 132 -27.21 -5.28 5.65
C GLY A 132 -27.63 -6.29 4.57
N LYS A 133 -26.87 -6.45 3.49
CA LYS A 133 -27.16 -7.44 2.45
C LYS A 133 -26.72 -8.84 2.88
N ALA A 134 -27.34 -9.86 2.30
CA ALA A 134 -27.06 -11.24 2.65
C ALA A 134 -27.00 -12.19 1.43
N CYS A 135 -26.28 -13.29 1.60
CA CYS A 135 -26.27 -14.44 0.69
C CYS A 135 -26.34 -15.74 1.52
N GLY A 136 -27.52 -16.35 1.61
CA GLY A 136 -27.76 -17.45 2.55
C GLY A 136 -27.65 -16.96 4.00
N ASP A 137 -26.89 -17.67 4.81
CA ASP A 137 -26.66 -17.33 6.23
C ASP A 137 -25.56 -16.27 6.43
N LYS A 138 -24.92 -15.81 5.35
CA LYS A 138 -23.84 -14.81 5.40
C LYS A 138 -24.41 -13.41 5.24
N VAL A 139 -24.42 -12.63 6.32
CA VAL A 139 -24.84 -11.23 6.36
C VAL A 139 -23.61 -10.33 6.40
N ILE A 140 -23.58 -9.28 5.59
CA ILE A 140 -22.48 -8.31 5.57
C ILE A 140 -22.85 -7.14 6.46
N ASN A 141 -22.23 -7.01 7.64
CA ASN A 141 -22.51 -5.88 8.55
C ASN A 141 -21.40 -4.83 8.54
N ASN A 142 -20.21 -5.19 8.06
CA ASN A 142 -19.02 -4.33 8.08
C ASN A 142 -18.00 -4.78 7.01
N SER A 143 -16.89 -4.06 6.93
CA SER A 143 -15.82 -4.32 5.96
C SER A 143 -15.10 -5.65 6.17
N THR A 144 -15.00 -6.14 7.40
CA THR A 144 -14.43 -7.45 7.72
C THR A 144 -15.33 -8.59 7.24
N ASP A 145 -16.65 -8.49 7.45
CA ASP A 145 -17.61 -9.45 6.91
C ASP A 145 -17.53 -9.51 5.37
N LEU A 146 -17.41 -8.35 4.71
CA LEU A 146 -17.24 -8.28 3.26
C LEU A 146 -15.92 -8.91 2.81
N ALA A 147 -14.81 -8.62 3.50
CA ALA A 147 -13.50 -9.21 3.17
C ALA A 147 -13.50 -10.74 3.35
N MET A 148 -14.14 -11.25 4.40
CA MET A 148 -14.31 -12.68 4.65
C MET A 148 -15.23 -13.33 3.61
N PHE A 149 -16.32 -12.66 3.23
CA PHE A 149 -17.21 -13.13 2.17
C PHE A 149 -16.49 -13.25 0.82
N LEU A 150 -15.69 -12.24 0.44
CA LEU A 150 -14.86 -12.28 -0.77
C LEU A 150 -13.81 -13.39 -0.71
N LEU A 151 -13.24 -13.67 0.46
CA LEU A 151 -12.28 -14.75 0.66
C LEU A 151 -12.93 -16.13 0.51
N GLU A 152 -14.05 -16.36 1.18
CA GLU A 152 -14.70 -17.67 1.24
C GLU A 152 -15.46 -18.01 -0.04
N GLU A 153 -16.23 -17.06 -0.58
CA GLU A 153 -17.09 -17.29 -1.75
C GLU A 153 -16.43 -16.87 -3.07
N GLY A 154 -15.60 -15.83 -3.02
CA GLY A 154 -14.90 -15.31 -4.20
C GLY A 154 -13.48 -15.85 -4.35
N HIS A 155 -12.91 -16.49 -3.32
CA HIS A 155 -11.50 -16.87 -3.29
C HIS A 155 -10.55 -15.70 -3.59
N VAL A 156 -10.91 -14.49 -3.13
CA VAL A 156 -10.08 -13.28 -3.25
C VAL A 156 -9.80 -12.71 -1.87
N ALA A 157 -8.54 -12.79 -1.45
CA ALA A 157 -8.09 -12.22 -0.18
C ALA A 157 -7.97 -10.68 -0.29
N THR A 158 -8.70 -9.98 0.56
CA THR A 158 -8.65 -8.52 0.73
C THR A 158 -8.54 -8.18 2.21
N VAL A 159 -8.44 -6.90 2.57
CA VAL A 159 -8.37 -6.47 3.98
C VAL A 159 -9.48 -5.47 4.26
N GLY A 160 -10.30 -5.72 5.28
CA GLY A 160 -11.33 -4.79 5.73
C GLY A 160 -10.75 -3.43 6.11
N GLY A 161 -11.51 -2.37 5.82
CA GLY A 161 -11.13 -0.98 6.09
C GLY A 161 -11.06 -0.62 7.56
N ASP A 162 -11.78 -1.36 8.42
CA ASP A 162 -11.72 -1.30 9.87
C ASP A 162 -10.29 -1.48 10.41
N ALA A 163 -9.46 -2.30 9.76
CA ALA A 163 -8.04 -2.44 10.08
C ALA A 163 -7.21 -1.16 9.82
N PHE A 164 -7.75 -0.21 9.07
CA PHE A 164 -7.16 1.09 8.72
C PHE A 164 -7.92 2.27 9.33
N GLY A 165 -8.92 2.03 10.17
CA GLY A 165 -9.73 3.07 10.81
C GLY A 165 -10.86 3.63 9.95
N ASP A 166 -11.17 3.02 8.79
CA ASP A 166 -12.30 3.40 7.95
C ASP A 166 -13.18 2.17 7.66
N PRO A 167 -14.20 1.91 8.48
CA PRO A 167 -15.02 0.71 8.38
C PRO A 167 -15.95 0.71 7.17
N GLU A 168 -15.99 1.77 6.34
CA GLU A 168 -16.82 1.80 5.12
C GLU A 168 -16.07 1.34 3.87
N CYS A 169 -14.77 1.07 3.98
CA CYS A 169 -13.89 0.73 2.87
C CYS A 169 -13.28 -0.67 3.00
N PHE A 170 -12.58 -1.12 1.97
CA PHE A 170 -11.68 -2.27 2.04
C PHE A 170 -10.47 -2.05 1.15
N ARG A 171 -9.36 -2.76 1.39
CA ARG A 171 -8.09 -2.56 0.68
C ARG A 171 -7.74 -3.71 -0.24
N MET A 172 -7.37 -3.37 -1.46
CA MET A 172 -6.78 -4.29 -2.44
C MET A 172 -5.38 -3.82 -2.83
N SER A 173 -4.42 -4.75 -2.90
CA SER A 173 -3.09 -4.49 -3.47
C SER A 173 -3.08 -4.85 -4.95
N TYR A 174 -2.67 -3.93 -5.81
CA TYR A 174 -2.46 -4.20 -7.25
C TYR A 174 -0.98 -4.45 -7.59
N ALA A 175 -0.17 -4.80 -6.60
CA ALA A 175 1.20 -5.28 -6.79
C ALA A 175 1.25 -6.77 -7.18
N THR A 176 0.63 -7.11 -8.31
CA THR A 176 0.56 -8.47 -8.87
C THR A 176 0.50 -8.40 -10.40
N SER A 177 0.31 -9.52 -11.10
CA SER A 177 0.16 -9.55 -12.56
C SER A 177 -1.18 -8.94 -13.02
N ASP A 178 -1.20 -8.41 -14.23
CA ASP A 178 -2.40 -7.88 -14.87
C ASP A 178 -3.49 -8.96 -14.99
N ASP A 179 -3.12 -10.22 -15.23
CA ASP A 179 -4.04 -11.37 -15.28
C ASP A 179 -4.69 -11.66 -13.93
N ASN A 180 -3.91 -11.64 -12.85
CA ASN A 180 -4.44 -11.82 -11.49
C ASN A 180 -5.40 -10.68 -11.11
N ILE A 181 -5.12 -9.45 -11.55
CA ILE A 181 -6.05 -8.32 -11.34
C ILE A 181 -7.36 -8.59 -12.07
N ARG A 182 -7.32 -8.97 -13.35
CA ARG A 182 -8.54 -9.25 -14.13
C ARG A 182 -9.37 -10.37 -13.51
N GLU A 183 -8.72 -11.46 -13.15
CA GLU A 183 -9.41 -12.61 -12.53
C GLU A 183 -9.99 -12.25 -11.16
N ALA A 184 -9.23 -11.56 -10.30
CA ALA A 184 -9.72 -11.14 -8.99
C ALA A 184 -10.92 -10.20 -9.12
N MET A 185 -10.86 -9.20 -10.00
CA MET A 185 -11.96 -8.25 -10.18
C MET A 185 -13.21 -8.90 -10.78
N LYS A 186 -13.05 -9.86 -11.70
CA LYS A 186 -14.15 -10.68 -12.20
C LYS A 186 -14.83 -11.44 -11.05
N ARG A 187 -14.06 -12.14 -10.22
CA ARG A 187 -14.59 -12.89 -9.06
C ARG A 187 -15.27 -11.98 -8.05
N ILE A 188 -14.69 -10.81 -7.75
CA ILE A 188 -15.31 -9.83 -6.84
C ILE A 188 -16.66 -9.40 -7.40
N LYS A 189 -16.74 -9.05 -8.70
CA LYS A 189 -17.99 -8.64 -9.34
C LYS A 189 -19.07 -9.72 -9.26
N GLU A 190 -18.72 -10.96 -9.61
CA GLU A 190 -19.63 -12.11 -9.57
C GLU A 190 -20.08 -12.44 -8.14
N THR A 191 -19.18 -12.36 -7.15
CA THR A 191 -19.48 -12.66 -5.76
C THR A 191 -20.34 -11.59 -5.11
N LEU A 192 -20.05 -10.31 -5.31
CA LEU A 192 -20.85 -9.21 -4.75
C LEU A 192 -22.26 -9.16 -5.35
N ALA A 193 -22.44 -9.62 -6.59
CA ALA A 193 -23.77 -9.73 -7.21
C ALA A 193 -24.69 -10.79 -6.54
N LYS A 194 -24.14 -11.69 -5.72
CA LYS A 194 -24.93 -12.68 -4.96
C LYS A 194 -25.64 -12.08 -3.74
N LEU A 195 -25.19 -10.92 -3.26
CA LEU A 195 -25.74 -10.24 -2.09
C LEU A 195 -27.06 -9.55 -2.42
N LYS A 196 -28.10 -9.84 -1.64
CA LYS A 196 -29.45 -9.26 -1.77
C LYS A 196 -29.76 -8.30 -0.63
#